data_AF-A0A132MLN1-F1
#
_entry.id   AF-A0A132MLN1-F1
#
_cell.length_a   1.000
_cell.length_b   1.000
_cell.length_c   1.000
_cell.angle_alpha   90.00
_cell.angle_beta   90.00
_cell.angle_gamma   90.00
#
_symmetry.space_group_name_H-M   'P 1'
#
loop_
_entity.id
_entity.type
_entity.pdbx_description
1 polymer ?
#
loop_
_entity_poly.entity_id
_entity_poly.type
_entity_poly.pdbx_seq_one_letter_code
_entity_poly.pdbx_strand_id
1 'polypeptide(L)'
;MALRRAVHALGLRYRVATRPLPKVRRTADLVFPGPRVAVFLDGCFWHGCPEHHRLPTANSDYWSAKVTRNQARDAEVDALLAEAGWHVIRVWEHEDPQDAARRIAAVVRARRAARPQRGAT
;
A
#
# COMPACT_ATOMS: atom_id res chain seq x y z
N MET A 1 -7.04 0.66 11.15
CA MET A 1 -7.20 1.73 12.18
C MET A 1 -6.01 1.83 13.15
N ALA A 2 -5.27 0.76 13.44
CA ALA A 2 -4.01 0.80 14.22
C ALA A 2 -2.80 1.34 13.43
N LEU A 3 -2.61 0.88 12.18
CA LEU A 3 -1.49 1.31 11.32
C LEU A 3 -1.42 2.84 11.16
N ARG A 4 -2.57 3.49 10.96
CA ARG A 4 -2.68 4.96 10.85
C ARG A 4 -2.14 5.66 12.10
N ARG A 5 -2.53 5.18 13.28
CA ARG A 5 -2.07 5.73 14.57
C ARG A 5 -0.57 5.52 14.73
N ALA A 6 -0.06 4.31 14.45
CA ALA A 6 1.37 4.00 14.54
C ALA A 6 2.21 4.88 13.59
N VAL A 7 1.82 5.00 12.32
CA VAL A 7 2.48 5.87 11.33
C VAL A 7 2.47 7.33 11.77
N HIS A 8 1.35 7.80 12.33
CA HIS A 8 1.24 9.17 12.83
C HIS A 8 2.09 9.43 14.07
N ALA A 9 2.16 8.47 15.01
CA ALA A 9 3.02 8.53 16.19
C ALA A 9 4.51 8.65 15.82
N LEU A 10 4.92 8.13 14.66
CA LEU A 10 6.27 8.29 14.11
C LEU A 10 6.52 9.67 13.44
N GLY A 11 5.59 10.63 13.61
CA GLY A 11 5.69 12.00 13.11
C GLY A 11 5.38 12.17 11.63
N LEU A 12 4.87 11.13 10.95
CA LEU A 12 4.55 11.22 9.53
C LEU A 12 3.15 11.77 9.29
N ARG A 13 3.03 12.61 8.27
CA ARG A 13 1.76 13.12 7.75
C ARG A 13 1.50 12.54 6.36
N TYR A 14 0.27 12.12 6.15
CA TYR A 14 -0.19 11.43 4.96
C TYR A 14 -1.61 11.87 4.61
N ARG A 15 -2.00 11.60 3.36
CA ARG A 15 -3.40 11.61 2.97
C ARG A 15 -3.98 10.22 3.14
N VAL A 16 -5.24 10.16 3.51
CA VAL A 16 -6.00 8.92 3.73
C VAL A 16 -6.83 8.63 2.51
N ALA A 17 -6.96 7.34 2.15
CA ALA A 17 -7.88 6.87 1.12
C ALA A 17 -7.83 7.78 -0.13
N THR A 18 -6.62 7.95 -0.67
CA THR A 18 -6.35 8.90 -1.76
C THR A 18 -5.79 8.16 -2.97
N ARG A 19 -6.19 8.58 -4.17
CA ARG A 19 -5.59 8.09 -5.42
C ARG A 19 -4.20 8.71 -5.60
N PRO A 20 -3.13 7.91 -5.69
CA PRO A 20 -1.79 8.45 -5.92
C PRO A 20 -1.66 9.08 -7.33
N LEU A 21 -2.41 8.56 -8.29
CA LEU A 21 -2.47 9.06 -9.67
C LEU A 21 -3.93 9.20 -10.14
N PRO A 22 -4.31 10.27 -10.86
CA PRO A 22 -5.66 10.41 -11.41
C PRO A 22 -6.08 9.28 -12.35
N LYS A 23 -5.13 8.79 -13.16
CA LYS A 23 -5.35 7.66 -14.10
C LYS A 23 -5.55 6.32 -13.40
N VAL A 24 -5.08 6.17 -12.16
CA VAL A 24 -5.26 4.95 -11.37
C VAL A 24 -6.56 5.10 -10.59
N ARG A 25 -7.56 4.28 -10.92
CA ARG A 25 -8.86 4.29 -10.22
C ARG A 25 -8.78 3.81 -8.77
N ARG A 26 -7.65 3.22 -8.36
CA ARG A 26 -7.47 2.55 -7.08
C ARG A 26 -6.95 3.55 -6.06
N THR A 27 -7.48 3.39 -4.87
CA THR A 27 -7.27 4.29 -3.76
C THR A 27 -6.28 3.62 -2.82
N ALA A 28 -5.16 4.28 -2.54
CA ALA A 28 -4.23 3.82 -1.52
C ALA A 28 -4.70 4.26 -0.14
N ASP A 29 -4.48 3.43 0.87
CA ASP A 29 -4.90 3.69 2.24
C ASP A 29 -4.16 4.88 2.84
N LEU A 30 -2.86 4.96 2.59
CA LEU A 30 -2.00 6.07 2.98
C LEU A 30 -1.20 6.55 1.77
N VAL A 31 -1.17 7.86 1.55
CA VAL A 31 -0.42 8.50 0.47
C VAL A 31 0.49 9.57 1.02
N PHE A 32 1.74 9.53 0.60
CA PHE A 32 2.76 10.54 0.88
C PHE A 32 3.20 11.21 -0.43
N PRO A 33 2.54 12.30 -0.87
CA PRO A 33 2.78 12.90 -2.19
C PRO A 33 4.20 13.43 -2.38
N GLY A 34 4.81 13.98 -1.32
CA GLY A 34 6.18 14.49 -1.35
C GLY A 34 7.21 13.43 -1.73
N PRO A 35 7.38 12.36 -0.94
CA PRO A 35 8.30 11.27 -1.30
C PRO A 35 7.76 10.30 -2.37
N ARG A 36 6.52 10.51 -2.86
CA ARG A 36 5.79 9.60 -3.75
C ARG A 36 5.76 8.17 -3.21
N VAL A 37 5.17 7.99 -2.02
CA VAL A 37 4.93 6.67 -1.43
C VAL A 37 3.43 6.42 -1.34
N ALA A 38 2.99 5.25 -1.80
CA ALA A 38 1.62 4.77 -1.68
C ALA A 38 1.61 3.49 -0.85
N VAL A 39 0.73 3.43 0.15
CA VAL A 39 0.60 2.27 1.05
C VAL A 39 -0.78 1.65 0.88
N PHE A 40 -0.84 0.35 0.67
CA PHE A 40 -2.06 -0.46 0.62
C PHE A 40 -2.09 -1.41 1.82
N LEU A 41 -3.23 -1.48 2.50
CA LEU A 41 -3.49 -2.43 3.58
C LEU A 41 -4.37 -3.56 3.03
N ASP A 42 -3.75 -4.69 2.72
CA ASP A 42 -4.39 -5.81 2.06
C ASP A 42 -4.99 -6.80 3.06
N GLY A 43 -6.26 -7.11 2.87
CA GLY A 43 -6.90 -8.21 3.58
C GLY A 43 -6.39 -9.57 3.10
N CYS A 44 -6.06 -10.47 4.02
CA CYS A 44 -5.45 -11.76 3.72
C CYS A 44 -6.33 -12.62 2.81
N PHE A 45 -7.64 -12.58 3.07
CA PHE A 45 -8.61 -13.32 2.28
C PHE A 45 -8.72 -12.76 0.85
N TRP A 46 -8.87 -11.44 0.72
CA TRP A 46 -9.21 -10.79 -0.55
C TRP A 46 -8.07 -10.73 -1.56
N HIS A 47 -6.82 -10.71 -1.07
CA HIS A 47 -5.62 -10.56 -1.88
C HIS A 47 -4.74 -11.82 -1.91
N GLY A 48 -5.20 -12.91 -1.27
CA GLY A 48 -4.50 -14.19 -1.32
C GLY A 48 -3.16 -14.15 -0.58
N CYS A 49 -3.19 -13.80 0.70
CA CYS A 49 -2.00 -13.82 1.56
C CYS A 49 -1.30 -15.19 1.53
N PRO A 50 0.02 -15.24 1.28
CA PRO A 50 0.77 -16.50 1.25
C PRO A 50 0.69 -17.33 2.55
N GLU A 51 0.51 -16.67 3.70
CA GLU A 51 0.54 -17.32 5.03
C GLU A 51 -0.86 -17.71 5.53
N HIS A 52 -1.84 -16.83 5.34
CA HIS A 52 -3.15 -16.95 5.97
C HIS A 52 -4.29 -17.25 4.98
N HIS A 53 -4.04 -17.20 3.67
CA HIS A 53 -5.10 -17.44 2.71
C HIS A 53 -5.57 -18.90 2.75
N ARG A 54 -6.86 -19.07 3.03
CA ARG A 54 -7.54 -20.37 2.96
C ARG A 54 -8.75 -20.22 2.07
N LEU A 55 -8.81 -21.05 1.02
CA LEU A 55 -9.97 -21.10 0.16
C LEU A 55 -11.16 -21.67 0.93
N PRO A 56 -12.33 -21.01 0.87
CA PRO A 56 -13.53 -21.57 1.45
C PRO A 56 -13.97 -22.80 0.63
N THR A 57 -14.52 -23.81 1.31
CA THR A 57 -15.01 -25.04 0.69
C THR A 57 -16.23 -24.78 -0.20
N ALA A 58 -17.08 -23.82 0.17
CA ALA A 58 -18.20 -23.39 -0.64
C ALA A 58 -17.75 -22.40 -1.73
N ASN A 59 -18.17 -22.64 -2.99
CA ASN A 59 -17.86 -21.80 -4.15
C ASN A 59 -16.35 -21.58 -4.38
N SER A 60 -15.53 -22.61 -4.10
CA SER A 60 -14.06 -22.54 -4.20
C SER A 60 -13.57 -21.97 -5.52
N ASP A 61 -14.17 -22.36 -6.63
CA ASP A 61 -13.75 -21.94 -7.97
C ASP A 61 -14.00 -20.45 -8.21
N TYR A 62 -15.17 -19.97 -7.76
CA TYR A 62 -15.49 -18.55 -7.79
C TYR A 62 -14.51 -17.74 -6.95
N TRP A 63 -14.22 -18.20 -5.72
CA TRP A 63 -13.32 -17.49 -4.80
C TRP A 63 -11.88 -17.49 -5.29
N SER A 64 -11.39 -18.63 -5.78
CA SER A 64 -10.08 -18.74 -6.41
C SER A 64 -9.95 -17.77 -7.59
N ALA A 65 -10.88 -17.82 -8.54
CA ALA A 65 -10.88 -16.91 -9.69
C ALA A 65 -10.99 -15.42 -9.28
N LYS A 66 -11.71 -15.11 -8.21
CA LYS A 66 -11.82 -13.75 -7.68
C LYS A 66 -10.51 -13.25 -7.07
N VAL A 67 -9.85 -14.09 -6.26
CA VAL A 67 -8.57 -13.76 -5.62
C VAL A 67 -7.48 -13.59 -6.68
N THR A 68 -7.40 -14.50 -7.65
CA THR A 68 -6.45 -14.37 -8.78
C THR A 68 -6.65 -13.07 -9.55
N ARG A 69 -7.91 -12.67 -9.82
CA ARG A 69 -8.19 -11.37 -10.46
C ARG A 69 -7.81 -10.17 -9.60
N ASN A 70 -7.90 -10.28 -8.27
CA ASN A 70 -7.45 -9.22 -7.38
C ASN A 70 -5.92 -9.11 -7.41
N GLN A 71 -5.20 -10.22 -7.28
CA GLN A 71 -3.73 -10.26 -7.37
C GLN A 71 -3.21 -9.74 -8.72
N ALA A 72 -3.84 -10.10 -9.84
CA ALA A 72 -3.48 -9.58 -11.15
C ALA A 72 -3.65 -8.05 -11.22
N ARG A 73 -4.74 -7.53 -10.65
CA ARG A 73 -4.99 -6.09 -10.57
C ARG A 73 -4.03 -5.37 -9.63
N ASP A 74 -3.63 -6.02 -8.55
CA ASP A 74 -2.63 -5.51 -7.61
C ASP A 74 -1.30 -5.32 -8.32
N ALA A 75 -0.85 -6.32 -9.07
CA ALA A 75 0.36 -6.24 -9.89
C ALA A 75 0.28 -5.13 -10.96
N GLU A 76 -0.87 -4.97 -11.62
CA GLU A 76 -1.09 -3.89 -12.59
C GLU A 76 -0.96 -2.51 -11.94
N VAL A 77 -1.58 -2.30 -10.76
CA VAL A 77 -1.51 -1.05 -10.03
C VAL A 77 -0.09 -0.76 -9.56
N ASP A 78 0.62 -1.77 -9.05
CA ASP A 78 1.99 -1.65 -8.59
C ASP A 78 2.92 -1.20 -9.74
N ALA A 79 2.76 -1.81 -10.92
CA ALA A 79 3.51 -1.44 -12.12
C ALA A 79 3.23 0.01 -12.56
N LEU A 80 1.95 0.40 -12.68
CA LEU A 80 1.55 1.75 -13.10
C LEU A 80 2.05 2.84 -12.13
N LEU A 81 2.09 2.54 -10.83
CA LEU A 81 2.60 3.44 -9.81
C LEU A 81 4.13 3.52 -9.89
N ALA A 82 4.81 2.38 -10.01
CA ALA A 82 6.26 2.32 -10.15
C ALA A 82 6.76 3.11 -11.38
N GLU A 83 6.12 2.92 -12.54
CA GLU A 83 6.42 3.67 -13.77
C GLU A 83 6.27 5.19 -13.59
N ALA A 84 5.32 5.63 -12.75
CA ALA A 84 5.13 7.03 -12.42
C ALA A 84 6.07 7.55 -11.30
N GLY A 85 7.03 6.73 -10.87
CA GLY A 85 8.02 7.04 -9.84
C GLY A 85 7.47 7.00 -8.41
N TRP A 86 6.34 6.31 -8.19
CA TRP A 86 5.86 6.01 -6.86
C TRP A 86 6.51 4.74 -6.33
N HIS A 87 6.78 4.73 -5.02
CA HIS A 87 7.14 3.51 -4.31
C HIS A 87 5.89 2.96 -3.64
N VAL A 88 5.57 1.70 -3.94
CA VAL A 88 4.40 1.01 -3.39
C VAL A 88 4.83 0.15 -2.22
N ILE A 89 4.08 0.25 -1.12
CA ILE A 89 4.24 -0.61 0.05
C ILE A 89 2.91 -1.31 0.27
N ARG A 90 2.91 -2.64 0.24
CA ARG A 90 1.77 -3.45 0.65
C ARG A 90 2.02 -3.97 2.06
N VAL A 91 1.00 -3.85 2.89
CA VAL A 91 0.98 -4.30 4.28
C VAL A 91 -0.18 -5.27 4.41
N TRP A 92 0.06 -6.49 4.86
CA TRP A 92 -1.01 -7.42 5.14
C TRP A 92 -1.73 -7.05 6.44
N GLU A 93 -3.03 -7.31 6.51
CA GLU A 93 -3.83 -7.01 7.72
C GLU A 93 -3.36 -7.76 8.97
N HIS A 94 -2.64 -8.87 8.80
CA HIS A 94 -2.09 -9.68 9.90
C HIS A 94 -0.73 -9.18 10.39
N GLU A 95 -0.07 -8.27 9.67
CA GLU A 95 1.21 -7.71 10.11
C GLU A 95 1.04 -6.87 11.37
N ASP A 96 2.04 -6.88 12.24
CA ASP A 96 2.07 -5.99 13.39
C ASP A 96 2.06 -4.51 12.92
N PRO A 97 1.11 -3.68 13.38
CA PRO A 97 1.00 -2.30 12.93
C PRO A 97 2.21 -1.42 13.25
N GLN A 98 2.98 -1.71 14.31
CA GLN A 98 4.18 -0.95 14.66
C GLN A 98 5.33 -1.30 13.73
N ASP A 99 5.53 -2.57 13.43
CA ASP A 99 6.58 -3.00 12.49
C ASP A 99 6.30 -2.51 11.07
N ALA A 100 5.05 -2.63 10.61
CA ALA A 100 4.61 -2.05 9.35
C ALA A 100 4.83 -0.52 9.33
N ALA A 101 4.49 0.19 10.42
CA ALA A 101 4.70 1.63 10.51
C ALA A 101 6.18 2.03 10.48
N ARG A 102 7.06 1.29 11.14
CA ARG A 102 8.53 1.51 11.11
C ARG A 102 9.07 1.33 9.70
N ARG A 103 8.66 0.27 9.00
CA ARG A 103 9.02 0.00 7.59
C ARG A 103 8.57 1.13 6.67
N ILE A 104 7.31 1.57 6.78
CA ILE A 104 6.79 2.73 6.05
C ILE A 104 7.62 3.98 6.35
N ALA A 105 7.93 4.24 7.63
CA ALA A 105 8.67 5.42 8.05
C ALA A 105 10.09 5.46 7.49
N ALA A 106 10.79 4.33 7.50
CA ALA A 106 12.12 4.21 6.92
C ALA A 106 12.12 4.60 5.44
N VAL A 107 11.20 4.02 4.64
CA VAL A 107 11.08 4.31 3.21
C VAL A 107 10.70 5.76 2.95
N VAL A 108 9.70 6.28 3.67
CA VAL A 108 9.24 7.67 3.52
C VAL A 108 10.36 8.66 3.81
N ARG A 109 11.15 8.44 4.87
CA ARG A 109 12.27 9.31 5.24
C ARG A 109 13.41 9.23 4.23
N ALA A 110 13.80 8.01 3.82
CA ALA A 110 14.84 7.81 2.81
C ALA A 110 14.49 8.52 1.49
N ARG A 111 13.25 8.37 1.01
CA ARG A 111 12.80 9.03 -0.22
C ARG A 111 12.66 10.54 -0.10
N ARG A 112 12.38 11.08 1.09
CA ARG A 112 12.43 12.53 1.32
C ARG A 112 13.86 13.05 1.23
N ALA A 113 14.82 12.34 1.82
CA ALA A 113 16.23 12.73 1.80
C ALA A 113 16.85 12.64 0.38
N ALA A 114 16.47 11.63 -0.40
CA ALA A 114 16.96 11.43 -1.76
C ALA A 114 16.36 12.40 -2.80
N ARG A 115 15.33 13.17 -2.43
CA ARG A 115 14.66 14.08 -3.37
C ARG A 115 15.37 15.43 -3.32
N PRO A 116 15.89 15.96 -4.45
CA PRO A 116 16.47 17.29 -4.46
C PRO A 116 15.43 18.30 -3.99
N GLN A 117 15.86 19.25 -3.16
CA GLN A 117 15.02 20.35 -2.71
C GLN A 117 14.48 21.04 -3.96
N ARG A 118 13.17 20.94 -4.22
CA ARG A 118 12.54 21.79 -5.24
C ARG A 118 12.60 23.19 -4.65
N GLY A 119 13.49 24.02 -5.21
CA GLY A 119 13.67 25.41 -4.81
C GLY A 119 12.31 26.10 -4.71
N ALA A 120 12.14 26.84 -3.62
CA ALA A 120 11.10 27.83 -3.51
C ALA A 120 11.20 28.77 -4.72
N THR A 121 10.14 28.82 -5.52
CA THR A 121 9.87 29.95 -6.41
C THR A 121 8.98 30.91 -5.64
#